data_AF-A0A1C6G8D0-F1
#
_entry.id   AF-A0A1C6G8D0-F1
#
_cell.length_a   1.000
_cell.length_b   1.000
_cell.length_c   1.000
_cell.angle_alpha   90.00
_cell.angle_beta   90.00
_cell.angle_gamma   90.00
#
_symmetry.space_group_name_H-M   'P 1'
#
loop_
_entity.id
_entity.type
_entity.pdbx_description
1 polymer ?
#
loop_
_entity_poly.entity_id
_entity_poly.type
_entity_poly.pdbx_seq_one_letter_code
_entity_poly.pdbx_strand_id
1 'polypeptide(L)'
;MAVSRSFTDYVRKKYDNEFWAAAEQFIEDNQDYIKKLATRVHSVGETEIADVHVEHVWVEDLPGMKISFDVALSVNIEIKDGNHHYDVSEERTFWLMVSCRGDLDKKLEDFEITSVSSYNGKNRVKDPMDDSLVPIIPYFELERVAEDFLKKNFPEALRVPLRGQSPVWVDPTRLVEALDLTIQSHRIKDDSSVFGQIYFEEADADIYDEDAEKDVLTHIKGKTILVDPLVYLLRNIGSVNTTIIHECVHWDKHRKAFVLERLYNEAASCISCEVVGGAASEISKKSTEFMEKQAN
;
A
#
# COMPACT_ATOMS: atom_id res chain seq x y z
N MET A 1 -4.65 1.40 -21.45
CA MET A 1 -4.62 2.27 -20.26
C MET A 1 -4.37 1.36 -19.08
N ALA A 2 -3.25 1.55 -18.35
CA ALA A 2 -2.98 0.73 -17.16
C ALA A 2 -4.10 0.98 -16.14
N VAL A 3 -4.75 -0.08 -15.69
CA VAL A 3 -5.77 -0.01 -14.64
C VAL A 3 -5.01 0.22 -13.34
N SER A 4 -5.11 1.40 -12.75
CA SER A 4 -4.49 1.65 -11.44
C SER A 4 -5.01 0.63 -10.44
N ARG A 5 -4.12 -0.07 -9.73
CA ARG A 5 -4.51 -1.01 -8.68
C ARG A 5 -5.06 -0.21 -7.50
N SER A 6 -6.26 -0.57 -7.06
CA SER A 6 -7.02 0.12 -6.02
C SER A 6 -7.28 -0.84 -4.88
N PHE A 7 -6.75 -0.56 -3.70
CA PHE A 7 -7.02 -1.37 -2.52
C PHE A 7 -8.51 -1.35 -2.18
N THR A 8 -9.18 -0.22 -2.38
CA THR A 8 -10.64 -0.10 -2.26
C THR A 8 -11.36 -1.11 -3.17
N ASP A 9 -10.99 -1.20 -4.45
CA ASP A 9 -11.59 -2.17 -5.38
C ASP A 9 -11.27 -3.62 -5.00
N TYR A 10 -10.08 -3.88 -4.46
CA TYR A 10 -9.69 -5.20 -3.97
C TYR A 10 -10.60 -5.63 -2.82
N VAL A 11 -10.74 -4.77 -1.81
CA VAL A 11 -11.58 -4.98 -0.63
C VAL A 11 -13.04 -5.19 -1.04
N ARG A 12 -13.56 -4.33 -1.93
CA ARG A 12 -14.94 -4.44 -2.43
C ARG A 12 -15.22 -5.78 -3.09
N LYS A 13 -14.30 -6.31 -3.89
CA LYS A 13 -14.51 -7.58 -4.60
C LYS A 13 -14.28 -8.80 -3.73
N LYS A 14 -13.30 -8.75 -2.83
CA LYS A 14 -12.87 -9.92 -2.07
C LYS A 14 -13.73 -10.20 -0.85
N TYR A 15 -14.20 -9.16 -0.16
CA TYR A 15 -14.86 -9.29 1.15
C TYR A 15 -16.35 -8.91 1.12
N ASP A 16 -16.98 -8.98 -0.06
CA ASP A 16 -18.39 -8.62 -0.26
C ASP A 16 -19.33 -9.39 0.67
N ASN A 17 -19.14 -10.71 0.77
CA ASN A 17 -19.94 -11.58 1.63
C ASN A 17 -19.75 -11.25 3.13
N GLU A 18 -18.53 -10.94 3.54
CA GLU A 18 -18.20 -10.61 4.92
C GLU A 18 -18.82 -9.26 5.32
N PHE A 19 -18.85 -8.28 4.42
CA PHE A 19 -19.54 -7.01 4.66
C PHE A 19 -21.06 -7.16 4.68
N TRP A 20 -21.61 -8.04 3.83
CA TRP A 20 -23.02 -8.39 3.89
C TRP A 20 -23.38 -8.99 5.25
N ALA A 21 -22.66 -10.02 5.68
CA ALA A 21 -22.87 -10.67 6.97
C ALA A 21 -22.70 -9.69 8.16
N ALA A 22 -21.74 -8.76 8.08
CA ALA A 22 -21.55 -7.72 9.08
C ALA A 22 -22.74 -6.75 9.15
N ALA A 23 -23.35 -6.42 8.00
CA ALA A 23 -24.55 -5.59 7.95
C ALA A 23 -25.77 -6.32 8.53
N GLU A 24 -25.94 -7.62 8.24
CA GLU A 24 -27.00 -8.45 8.83
C GLU A 24 -26.89 -8.49 10.35
N GLN A 25 -25.70 -8.82 10.88
CA GLN A 25 -25.47 -8.85 12.32
C GLN A 25 -25.72 -7.49 12.98
N PHE A 26 -25.33 -6.39 12.33
CA PHE A 26 -25.58 -5.06 12.86
C PHE A 26 -27.09 -4.76 12.97
N ILE A 27 -27.89 -5.14 11.96
CA ILE A 27 -29.35 -4.96 11.98
C ILE A 27 -29.98 -5.77 13.12
N GLU A 28 -29.56 -7.02 13.29
CA GLU A 28 -30.04 -7.90 14.37
C GLU A 28 -29.74 -7.33 15.76
N ASP A 29 -28.52 -6.83 15.96
CA ASP A 29 -28.06 -6.28 17.23
C ASP A 29 -28.68 -4.91 17.55
N ASN A 30 -29.15 -4.17 16.53
CA ASN A 30 -29.58 -2.77 16.64
C ASN A 30 -31.04 -2.54 16.18
N GLN A 31 -31.95 -3.47 16.48
CA GLN A 31 -33.37 -3.35 16.07
C GLN A 31 -34.02 -2.02 16.46
N ASP A 32 -33.70 -1.44 17.62
CA ASP A 32 -34.26 -0.16 18.05
C ASP A 32 -33.76 1.03 17.20
N TYR A 33 -32.55 0.95 16.67
CA TYR A 33 -32.03 1.93 15.73
C TYR A 33 -32.79 1.81 14.39
N ILE A 34 -32.94 0.59 13.87
CA ILE A 34 -33.67 0.32 12.63
C ILE A 34 -35.13 0.78 12.72
N LYS A 35 -35.80 0.52 13.85
CA LYS A 35 -37.17 1.01 14.10
C LYS A 35 -37.28 2.53 14.08
N LYS A 36 -36.25 3.26 14.50
CA LYS A 36 -36.23 4.73 14.46
C LYS A 36 -36.02 5.28 13.04
N LEU A 37 -35.40 4.52 12.15
CA LEU A 37 -35.23 4.90 10.74
C LEU A 37 -36.54 4.81 9.96
N ALA A 38 -37.42 3.90 10.38
CA ALA A 38 -38.72 3.64 9.80
C ALA A 38 -39.70 4.78 10.15
N THR A 39 -40.00 5.68 9.20
CA THR A 39 -40.85 6.85 9.48
C THR A 39 -42.22 6.79 8.80
N ARG A 40 -42.40 5.97 7.77
CA ARG A 40 -43.67 5.87 7.02
C ARG A 40 -44.44 4.57 7.21
N VAL A 41 -43.83 3.53 7.79
CA VAL A 41 -44.53 2.28 8.11
C VAL A 41 -45.23 2.37 9.46
N HIS A 42 -46.46 1.84 9.56
CA HIS A 42 -47.26 1.91 10.77
C HIS A 42 -46.77 0.92 11.84
N SER A 43 -46.24 -0.22 11.41
CA SER A 43 -45.55 -1.20 12.24
C SER A 43 -44.34 -1.74 11.49
N VAL A 44 -43.18 -1.80 12.13
CA VAL A 44 -41.96 -2.35 11.51
C VAL A 44 -42.11 -3.87 11.44
N GLY A 45 -42.23 -4.38 10.21
CA GLY A 45 -42.26 -5.81 9.90
C GLY A 45 -40.86 -6.35 9.59
N GLU A 46 -40.78 -7.18 8.55
CA GLU A 46 -39.52 -7.73 8.07
C GLU A 46 -38.61 -6.63 7.49
N THR A 47 -37.32 -6.71 7.78
CA THR A 47 -36.28 -5.83 7.24
C THR A 47 -35.33 -6.68 6.42
N GLU A 48 -35.19 -6.36 5.14
CA GLU A 48 -34.31 -7.07 4.21
C GLU A 48 -33.21 -6.11 3.73
N ILE A 49 -31.99 -6.62 3.56
CA ILE A 49 -30.91 -5.86 2.92
C ILE A 49 -31.12 -5.94 1.40
N ALA A 50 -31.26 -4.78 0.77
CA ALA A 50 -31.37 -4.66 -0.67
C ALA A 50 -29.97 -4.58 -1.32
N ASP A 51 -29.04 -3.86 -0.70
CA ASP A 51 -27.68 -3.67 -1.22
C ASP A 51 -26.70 -3.26 -0.11
N VAL A 52 -25.43 -3.64 -0.27
CA VAL A 52 -24.32 -3.23 0.60
C VAL A 52 -23.19 -2.72 -0.28
N HIS A 53 -22.79 -1.47 -0.09
CA HIS A 53 -21.76 -0.85 -0.90
C HIS A 53 -20.57 -0.37 -0.09
N VAL A 54 -19.37 -0.70 -0.58
CA VAL A 54 -18.10 -0.14 -0.09
C VAL A 54 -17.89 1.24 -0.71
N GLU A 55 -18.16 2.28 0.08
CA GLU A 55 -18.03 3.69 -0.31
C GLU A 55 -16.58 4.17 -0.23
N HIS A 56 -15.92 3.91 0.91
CA HIS A 56 -14.56 4.37 1.18
C HIS A 56 -13.78 3.35 2.01
N VAL A 57 -12.47 3.27 1.75
CA VAL A 57 -11.51 2.52 2.57
C VAL A 57 -10.39 3.47 2.99
N TRP A 58 -10.08 3.47 4.29
CA TRP A 58 -8.94 4.19 4.84
C TRP A 58 -7.97 3.20 5.45
N VAL A 59 -6.77 3.14 4.91
CA VAL A 59 -5.76 2.16 5.32
C VAL A 59 -4.75 2.80 6.26
N GLU A 60 -4.46 2.10 7.34
CA GLU A 60 -3.45 2.40 8.33
C GLU A 60 -2.27 1.44 8.20
N ASP A 61 -1.07 2.00 8.11
CA ASP A 61 0.18 1.27 8.08
C ASP A 61 0.49 0.67 9.46
N LEU A 62 0.69 -0.66 9.53
CA LEU A 62 1.14 -1.35 10.75
C LEU A 62 2.53 -1.99 10.56
N PRO A 63 3.26 -2.31 11.64
CA PRO A 63 4.58 -2.93 11.53
C PRO A 63 4.61 -4.21 10.70
N GLY A 64 5.67 -4.37 9.91
CA GLY A 64 5.83 -5.50 8.97
C GLY A 64 4.90 -5.33 7.76
N MET A 65 4.25 -6.41 7.35
CA MET A 65 3.32 -6.43 6.21
C MET A 65 1.84 -6.36 6.62
N LYS A 66 1.58 -6.08 7.91
CA LYS A 66 0.22 -5.94 8.45
C LYS A 66 -0.39 -4.59 8.09
N ILE A 67 -1.70 -4.57 7.93
CA ILE A 67 -2.48 -3.34 7.76
C ILE A 67 -3.74 -3.42 8.62
N SER A 68 -4.16 -2.29 9.16
CA SER A 68 -5.56 -2.08 9.58
C SER A 68 -6.23 -1.19 8.55
N PHE A 69 -7.54 -1.33 8.38
CA PHE A 69 -8.28 -0.45 7.52
C PHE A 69 -9.72 -0.30 7.96
N ASP A 70 -10.22 0.92 7.84
CA ASP A 70 -11.60 1.29 8.13
C ASP A 70 -12.38 1.35 6.81
N VAL A 71 -13.54 0.72 6.78
CA VAL A 71 -14.44 0.68 5.61
C VAL A 71 -15.73 1.41 5.94
N ALA A 72 -16.04 2.45 5.17
CA ALA A 72 -17.37 3.04 5.16
C ALA A 72 -18.28 2.21 4.26
N LEU A 73 -19.29 1.59 4.85
CA LEU A 73 -20.31 0.83 4.13
C LEU A 73 -21.61 1.63 4.10
N SER A 74 -22.22 1.77 2.93
CA SER A 74 -23.64 2.15 2.83
C SER A 74 -24.47 0.87 2.74
N VAL A 75 -25.51 0.78 3.57
CA VAL A 75 -26.42 -0.37 3.62
C VAL A 75 -27.82 0.13 3.26
N ASN A 76 -28.33 -0.36 2.14
CA ASN A 76 -29.69 -0.12 1.69
C ASN A 76 -30.58 -1.24 2.20
N ILE A 77 -31.61 -0.89 2.94
CA ILE A 77 -32.60 -1.82 3.48
C ILE A 77 -33.99 -1.49 2.98
N GLU A 78 -34.79 -2.53 2.80
CA GLU A 78 -36.23 -2.45 2.60
C GLU A 78 -36.93 -2.84 3.90
N ILE A 79 -37.76 -1.94 4.42
CA ILE A 79 -38.57 -2.15 5.62
C ILE A 79 -40.03 -2.36 5.20
N LYS A 80 -40.58 -3.55 5.42
CA LYS A 80 -41.98 -3.87 5.09
C LYS A 80 -42.91 -3.49 6.25
N ASP A 81 -44.13 -3.04 5.97
CA ASP A 81 -45.15 -2.88 7.01
C ASP A 81 -45.56 -4.26 7.56
N GLY A 82 -45.51 -4.41 8.89
CA GLY A 82 -45.91 -5.66 9.55
C GLY A 82 -47.39 -6.00 9.37
N ASN A 83 -48.23 -4.98 9.12
CA ASN A 83 -49.63 -5.17 8.80
C ASN A 83 -49.79 -5.27 7.28
N HIS A 84 -49.86 -6.50 6.76
CA HIS A 84 -49.97 -6.89 5.33
C HIS A 84 -51.26 -6.39 4.62
N HIS A 85 -51.86 -5.30 5.09
CA HIS A 85 -53.10 -4.72 4.57
C HIS A 85 -52.87 -3.72 3.43
N TYR A 86 -51.69 -3.11 3.39
CA TYR A 86 -51.26 -2.18 2.36
C TYR A 86 -49.81 -2.58 2.07
N ASP A 87 -49.49 -3.05 0.86
CA ASP A 87 -48.13 -3.41 0.43
C ASP A 87 -47.21 -2.17 0.44
N VAL A 88 -46.91 -1.65 1.62
CA VAL A 88 -46.13 -0.46 1.85
C VAL A 88 -44.79 -0.91 2.38
N SER A 89 -43.77 -0.76 1.55
CA SER A 89 -42.39 -0.84 1.97
C SER A 89 -41.73 0.53 1.91
N GLU A 90 -40.67 0.67 2.70
CA GLU A 90 -39.86 1.86 2.75
C GLU A 90 -38.39 1.49 2.60
N GLU A 91 -37.72 2.09 1.61
CA GLU A 91 -36.28 2.00 1.46
C GLU A 91 -35.57 3.03 2.36
N ARG A 92 -34.52 2.58 3.03
CA ARG A 92 -33.64 3.43 3.85
C ARG A 92 -32.19 3.06 3.62
N THR A 93 -31.33 4.07 3.63
CA THR A 93 -29.88 3.90 3.63
C THR A 93 -29.33 4.35 4.98
N PHE A 94 -28.50 3.52 5.60
CA PHE A 94 -27.68 3.93 6.74
C PHE A 94 -26.22 3.54 6.48
N TRP A 95 -25.32 4.13 7.25
CA TRP A 95 -23.88 4.01 7.03
C TRP A 95 -23.21 3.34 8.22
N LEU A 96 -22.34 2.37 7.94
CA LEU A 96 -21.52 1.67 8.93
C LEU A 96 -20.06 2.01 8.75
N MET A 97 -19.34 1.96 9.86
CA MET A 97 -17.89 1.91 9.93
C MET A 97 -17.48 0.50 10.35
N VAL A 98 -16.78 -0.19 9.46
CA VAL A 98 -16.24 -1.53 9.70
C VAL A 98 -14.73 -1.46 9.78
N SER A 99 -14.18 -1.69 10.96
CA SER A 99 -12.73 -1.75 11.16
C SER A 99 -12.24 -3.17 10.93
N CYS A 100 -11.22 -3.31 10.11
CA CYS A 100 -10.66 -4.57 9.65
C CYS A 100 -9.14 -4.61 9.87
N ARG A 101 -8.57 -5.81 9.85
CA ARG A 101 -7.12 -6.02 9.77
C ARG A 101 -6.77 -7.22 8.90
N GLY A 102 -5.53 -7.25 8.44
CA GLY A 102 -4.97 -8.41 7.73
C GLY A 102 -3.46 -8.27 7.49
N ASP A 103 -2.85 -9.34 6.99
CA ASP A 103 -1.44 -9.40 6.66
C ASP A 103 -1.22 -9.61 5.15
N LEU A 104 -0.48 -8.70 4.52
CA LEU A 104 -0.16 -8.77 3.09
C LEU A 104 0.79 -9.95 2.77
N ASP A 105 1.63 -10.39 3.71
CA ASP A 105 2.47 -11.59 3.53
C ASP A 105 1.62 -12.86 3.41
N LYS A 106 0.38 -12.84 3.96
CA LYS A 106 -0.60 -13.93 3.83
C LYS A 106 -1.62 -13.66 2.74
N LYS A 107 -1.35 -12.75 1.81
CA LYS A 107 -2.29 -12.32 0.76
C LYS A 107 -3.66 -11.89 1.33
N LEU A 108 -3.68 -11.40 2.57
CA LEU A 108 -4.88 -11.05 3.33
C LEU A 108 -5.86 -12.22 3.48
N GLU A 109 -5.39 -13.47 3.52
CA GLU A 109 -6.21 -14.64 3.86
C GLU A 109 -6.57 -14.70 5.35
N ASP A 110 -5.84 -13.96 6.20
CA ASP A 110 -6.13 -13.78 7.63
C ASP A 110 -6.98 -12.54 7.92
N PHE A 111 -7.79 -12.13 6.95
CA PHE A 111 -8.73 -11.03 7.10
C PHE A 111 -9.64 -11.20 8.32
N GLU A 112 -9.80 -10.13 9.08
CA GLU A 112 -10.64 -10.11 10.27
C GLU A 112 -11.34 -8.76 10.42
N ILE A 113 -12.66 -8.80 10.61
CA ILE A 113 -13.45 -7.65 11.06
C ILE A 113 -13.30 -7.55 12.58
N THR A 114 -12.72 -6.45 13.06
CA THR A 114 -12.48 -6.22 14.49
C THR A 114 -13.62 -5.48 15.17
N SER A 115 -14.36 -4.65 14.44
CA SER A 115 -15.52 -3.95 14.98
C SER A 115 -16.44 -3.40 13.89
N VAL A 116 -17.74 -3.37 14.17
CA VAL A 116 -18.78 -2.73 13.34
C VAL A 116 -19.49 -1.68 14.19
N SER A 117 -19.67 -0.48 13.66
CA SER A 117 -20.36 0.61 14.35
C SER A 117 -21.06 1.55 13.37
N SER A 118 -21.94 2.43 13.85
CA SER A 118 -22.52 3.48 13.00
C SER A 118 -21.44 4.47 12.53
N TYR A 119 -21.47 4.83 11.25
CA TYR A 119 -20.55 5.81 10.69
C TYR A 119 -20.79 7.21 11.29
N ASN A 120 -19.72 7.86 11.75
CA ASN A 120 -19.77 9.17 12.40
C ASN A 120 -19.14 10.31 11.57
N GLY A 121 -18.81 10.06 10.30
CA GLY A 121 -18.22 11.05 9.41
C GLY A 121 -16.70 11.27 9.57
N LYS A 122 -16.02 10.52 10.44
CA LYS A 122 -14.58 10.68 10.69
C LYS A 122 -13.85 9.34 10.62
N ASN A 123 -12.75 9.29 9.87
CA ASN A 123 -11.74 8.23 10.01
C ASN A 123 -10.79 8.57 11.17
N ARG A 124 -10.07 7.57 11.70
CA ARG A 124 -9.14 7.73 12.84
C ARG A 124 -7.74 7.21 12.55
N VAL A 125 -7.44 6.99 11.28
CA VAL A 125 -6.16 6.43 10.83
C VAL A 125 -5.01 7.36 11.19
N LYS A 126 -3.97 6.84 11.85
CA LYS A 126 -2.82 7.64 12.29
C LYS A 126 -1.70 7.68 11.27
N ASP A 127 -1.38 6.53 10.67
CA ASP A 127 -0.34 6.35 9.67
C ASP A 127 -1.00 6.01 8.33
N PRO A 128 -1.63 7.00 7.65
CA PRO A 128 -2.47 6.74 6.49
C PRO A 128 -1.67 6.31 5.27
N MET A 129 -2.25 5.42 4.47
CA MET A 129 -1.77 5.05 3.15
C MET A 129 -2.76 5.51 2.08
N ASP A 130 -2.27 5.72 0.86
CA ASP A 130 -3.13 5.94 -0.29
C ASP A 130 -3.77 4.63 -0.78
N ASP A 131 -4.64 4.74 -1.79
CA ASP A 131 -5.36 3.59 -2.35
C ASP A 131 -4.43 2.59 -3.08
N SER A 132 -3.16 2.96 -3.33
CA SER A 132 -2.13 2.06 -3.85
C SER A 132 -1.25 1.49 -2.73
N LEU A 133 -1.61 1.65 -1.46
CA LEU A 133 -0.81 1.29 -0.29
C LEU A 133 0.58 1.96 -0.24
N VAL A 134 0.69 3.19 -0.76
CA VAL A 134 1.86 4.05 -0.53
C VAL A 134 1.62 4.87 0.73
N PRO A 135 2.55 4.89 1.70
CA PRO A 135 2.42 5.74 2.89
C PRO A 135 2.22 7.21 2.52
N ILE A 136 1.28 7.89 3.17
CA ILE A 136 1.06 9.33 2.99
C ILE A 136 1.93 10.07 4.01
N ILE A 137 3.13 10.47 3.58
CA ILE A 137 4.07 11.22 4.42
C ILE A 137 3.98 12.71 4.08
N PRO A 138 3.54 13.57 5.01
CA PRO A 138 3.56 15.02 4.80
C PRO A 138 5.00 15.53 4.62
N TYR A 139 5.18 16.54 3.76
CA TYR A 139 6.51 17.09 3.47
C TYR A 139 7.30 17.51 4.73
N PHE A 140 6.63 18.07 5.74
CA PHE A 140 7.27 18.49 6.99
C PHE A 140 7.71 17.32 7.89
N GLU A 141 7.29 16.08 7.59
CA GLU A 141 7.69 14.87 8.32
C GLU A 141 8.79 14.08 7.63
N LEU A 142 9.18 14.42 6.40
CA LEU A 142 10.18 13.67 5.63
C LEU A 142 11.51 13.51 6.41
N GLU A 143 11.99 14.58 7.05
CA GLU A 143 13.21 14.53 7.86
C GLU A 143 13.08 13.57 9.05
N ARG A 144 11.93 13.59 9.74
CA ARG A 144 11.64 12.66 10.85
C ARG A 144 11.64 11.22 10.36
N VAL A 145 11.00 10.96 9.22
CA VAL A 145 10.92 9.62 8.63
C VAL A 145 12.31 9.13 8.18
N ALA A 146 13.13 10.00 7.60
CA ALA A 146 14.51 9.69 7.23
C ALA A 146 15.36 9.38 8.47
N GLU A 147 15.23 10.18 9.53
CA GLU A 147 15.90 9.92 10.81
C GLU A 147 15.45 8.58 11.41
N ASP A 148 14.16 8.27 11.42
CA ASP A 148 13.62 7.01 11.94
C ASP A 148 14.07 5.79 11.12
N PHE A 149 14.19 5.93 9.79
CA PHE A 149 14.79 4.92 8.91
C PHE A 149 16.25 4.65 9.31
N LEU A 150 17.06 5.69 9.53
CA LEU A 150 18.44 5.54 9.97
C LEU A 150 18.53 4.98 11.40
N LYS A 151 17.68 5.40 12.35
CA LYS A 151 17.66 4.84 13.71
C LYS A 151 17.45 3.32 13.70
N LYS A 152 16.58 2.85 12.80
CA LYS A 152 16.23 1.44 12.67
C LYS A 152 17.34 0.63 11.98
N ASN A 153 17.89 1.16 10.89
CA ASN A 153 18.73 0.37 9.97
C ASN A 153 20.22 0.72 10.02
N PHE A 154 20.60 1.92 10.48
CA PHE A 154 21.99 2.40 10.52
C PHE A 154 22.22 3.49 11.60
N PRO A 155 21.96 3.20 12.89
CA PRO A 155 21.92 4.20 13.96
C PRO A 155 23.25 4.92 14.21
N GLU A 156 24.38 4.33 13.82
CA GLU A 156 25.70 4.94 13.96
C GLU A 156 25.88 6.23 13.16
N ALA A 157 25.17 6.42 12.04
CA ALA A 157 25.22 7.66 11.27
C ALA A 157 24.62 8.85 12.03
N LEU A 158 23.74 8.58 13.00
CA LEU A 158 23.08 9.61 13.81
C LEU A 158 23.90 10.00 15.06
N ARG A 159 25.05 9.36 15.28
CA ARG A 159 25.88 9.67 16.45
C ARG A 159 26.59 10.99 16.27
N VAL A 160 26.45 11.87 17.26
CA VAL A 160 27.26 13.09 17.34
C VAL A 160 28.74 12.69 17.54
N PRO A 161 29.64 13.01 16.59
CA PRO A 161 31.05 12.63 16.70
C PRO A 161 31.71 13.36 17.87
N LEU A 162 32.58 12.68 18.60
CA LEU A 162 33.40 13.32 19.62
C LEU A 162 34.41 14.27 18.98
N ARG A 163 34.91 15.24 19.77
CA ARG A 163 35.91 16.21 19.29
C ARG A 163 37.13 15.47 18.72
N GLY A 164 37.42 15.72 17.44
CA GLY A 164 38.52 15.09 16.71
C GLY A 164 38.16 13.79 15.97
N GLN A 165 36.90 13.36 16.01
CA GLN A 165 36.39 12.26 15.17
C GLN A 165 35.68 12.79 13.93
N SER A 166 35.79 12.06 12.82
CA SER A 166 35.00 12.31 11.62
C SER A 166 33.55 11.86 11.83
N PRO A 167 32.56 12.55 11.22
CA PRO A 167 31.20 12.04 11.13
C PRO A 167 31.16 10.65 10.47
N VAL A 168 30.20 9.83 10.88
CA VAL A 168 29.94 8.55 10.24
C VAL A 168 29.04 8.79 9.04
N TRP A 169 29.56 8.60 7.84
CA TRP A 169 28.76 8.62 6.61
C TRP A 169 27.92 7.35 6.51
N VAL A 170 26.74 7.44 5.89
CA VAL A 170 25.91 6.27 5.60
C VAL A 170 26.63 5.43 4.54
N ASP A 171 27.08 4.25 4.94
CA ASP A 171 27.68 3.28 4.04
C ASP A 171 26.57 2.47 3.38
N PRO A 172 26.37 2.58 2.05
CA PRO A 172 25.28 1.91 1.36
C PRO A 172 25.37 0.37 1.47
N THR A 173 26.58 -0.18 1.49
CA THR A 173 26.77 -1.65 1.58
C THR A 173 26.31 -2.16 2.93
N ARG A 174 26.69 -1.46 4.00
CA ARG A 174 26.28 -1.82 5.37
C ARG A 174 24.78 -1.62 5.59
N LEU A 175 24.19 -0.60 4.97
CA LEU A 175 22.74 -0.39 5.01
C LEU A 175 21.98 -1.51 4.30
N VAL A 176 22.46 -1.94 3.13
CA VAL A 176 21.92 -3.10 2.39
C VAL A 176 22.01 -4.38 3.22
N GLU A 177 23.15 -4.66 3.84
CA GLU A 177 23.32 -5.81 4.74
C GLU A 177 22.35 -5.75 5.93
N ALA A 178 22.16 -4.57 6.54
CA ALA A 178 21.23 -4.38 7.65
C ALA A 178 19.75 -4.64 7.26
N LEU A 179 19.41 -4.46 5.98
CA LEU A 179 18.08 -4.69 5.42
C LEU A 179 17.90 -6.12 4.85
N ASP A 180 18.90 -6.99 4.96
CA ASP A 180 18.91 -8.33 4.35
C ASP A 180 18.70 -8.28 2.83
N LEU A 181 19.33 -7.28 2.19
CA LEU A 181 19.33 -7.08 0.75
C LEU A 181 20.68 -7.48 0.12
N THR A 182 20.71 -7.60 -1.19
CA THR A 182 21.93 -7.79 -1.99
C THR A 182 22.06 -6.71 -3.04
N ILE A 183 23.29 -6.36 -3.44
CA ILE A 183 23.58 -5.44 -4.54
C ILE A 183 24.23 -6.21 -5.67
N GLN A 184 23.79 -5.96 -6.90
CA GLN A 184 24.51 -6.35 -8.10
C GLN A 184 24.71 -5.13 -9.00
N SER A 185 25.92 -4.98 -9.54
CA SER A 185 26.23 -3.91 -10.47
C SER A 185 26.22 -4.45 -11.89
N HIS A 186 25.25 -4.00 -12.69
CA HIS A 186 25.05 -4.40 -14.07
C HIS A 186 24.53 -3.22 -14.86
N ARG A 187 24.88 -3.13 -16.15
CA ARG A 187 24.18 -2.20 -17.05
C ARG A 187 22.72 -2.64 -17.15
N ILE A 188 21.80 -1.77 -16.76
CA ILE A 188 20.38 -2.15 -16.73
C ILE A 188 19.78 -1.96 -18.13
N LYS A 189 20.12 -0.85 -18.79
CA LYS A 189 19.74 -0.52 -20.17
C LYS A 189 20.92 0.05 -20.95
N ASP A 190 20.93 -0.16 -22.25
CA ASP A 190 21.94 0.35 -23.17
C ASP A 190 22.02 1.89 -23.15
N ASP A 191 20.86 2.54 -23.12
CA ASP A 191 20.66 3.99 -23.10
C ASP A 191 20.84 4.65 -21.72
N SER A 192 21.11 3.86 -20.67
CA SER A 192 21.24 4.32 -19.29
C SER A 192 19.98 5.04 -18.75
N SER A 193 18.79 4.69 -19.27
CA SER A 193 17.50 5.23 -18.82
C SER A 193 17.07 4.77 -17.43
N VAL A 194 17.69 3.74 -16.87
CA VAL A 194 17.41 3.21 -15.52
C VAL A 194 18.68 3.25 -14.69
N PHE A 195 18.63 3.93 -13.54
CA PHE A 195 19.78 4.08 -12.65
C PHE A 195 19.87 2.98 -11.60
N GLY A 196 18.72 2.59 -11.07
CA GLY A 196 18.57 1.60 -10.02
C GLY A 196 17.24 0.87 -10.16
N GLN A 197 17.22 -0.35 -9.65
CA GLN A 197 16.01 -1.16 -9.64
C GLN A 197 16.04 -2.14 -8.47
N ILE A 198 15.06 -2.06 -7.57
CA ILE A 198 14.84 -3.05 -6.52
C ILE A 198 13.93 -4.18 -7.02
N TYR A 199 14.43 -5.41 -6.91
CA TYR A 199 13.68 -6.64 -7.11
C TYR A 199 13.14 -7.11 -5.76
N PHE A 200 11.83 -7.04 -5.59
CA PHE A 200 11.17 -7.46 -4.37
C PHE A 200 11.01 -8.98 -4.31
N GLU A 201 10.87 -9.61 -5.48
CA GLU A 201 10.69 -11.04 -5.69
C GLU A 201 11.68 -11.54 -6.75
N GLU A 202 11.86 -12.85 -6.82
CA GLU A 202 12.67 -13.45 -7.89
C GLU A 202 12.02 -13.25 -9.26
N ALA A 203 12.84 -12.99 -10.27
CA ALA A 203 12.39 -12.84 -11.65
C ALA A 203 13.52 -13.03 -12.65
N ASP A 204 13.13 -13.41 -13.87
CA ASP A 204 14.01 -13.32 -15.03
C ASP A 204 13.79 -11.96 -15.71
N ALA A 205 14.88 -11.22 -15.92
CA ALA A 205 14.84 -9.87 -16.48
C ALA A 205 15.83 -9.73 -17.63
N ASP A 206 15.46 -8.93 -18.63
CA ASP A 206 16.33 -8.54 -19.74
C ASP A 206 17.31 -7.47 -19.24
N ILE A 207 18.57 -7.87 -19.03
CA ILE A 207 19.66 -7.02 -18.55
C ILE A 207 20.66 -6.80 -19.68
N TYR A 208 21.08 -5.56 -19.88
CA TYR A 208 22.03 -5.23 -20.94
C TYR A 208 23.43 -5.78 -20.63
N ASP A 209 23.96 -6.57 -21.56
CA ASP A 209 25.32 -7.10 -21.51
C ASP A 209 26.21 -6.29 -22.48
N GLU A 210 27.23 -5.60 -21.93
CA GLU A 210 28.14 -4.78 -22.74
C GLU A 210 29.00 -5.60 -23.70
N ASP A 211 29.40 -6.82 -23.31
CA ASP A 211 30.26 -7.68 -24.12
C ASP A 211 29.47 -8.27 -25.30
N ALA A 212 28.19 -8.55 -25.08
CA ALA A 212 27.30 -9.10 -26.11
C ALA A 212 26.55 -8.03 -26.91
N GLU A 213 26.63 -6.75 -26.51
CA GLU A 213 25.89 -5.60 -27.06
C GLU A 213 24.39 -5.86 -27.24
N LYS A 214 23.79 -6.55 -26.27
CA LYS A 214 22.37 -6.92 -26.30
C LYS A 214 21.82 -7.20 -24.91
N ASP A 215 20.50 -7.17 -24.81
CA ASP A 215 19.80 -7.65 -23.62
C ASP A 215 19.93 -9.18 -23.50
N VAL A 216 20.30 -9.63 -22.31
CA VAL A 216 20.44 -11.04 -21.93
C VAL A 216 19.50 -11.33 -20.77
N LEU A 217 18.70 -12.38 -20.94
CA LEU A 217 17.81 -12.87 -19.89
C LEU A 217 18.64 -13.35 -18.70
N THR A 218 18.52 -12.65 -17.59
CA THR A 218 19.28 -12.87 -16.37
C THR A 218 18.32 -13.17 -15.23
N HIS A 219 18.59 -14.26 -14.51
CA HIS A 219 17.81 -14.62 -13.33
C HIS A 219 18.27 -13.79 -12.11
N ILE A 220 17.34 -13.03 -11.54
CA ILE A 220 17.56 -12.14 -10.41
C ILE A 220 16.78 -12.63 -9.21
N LYS A 221 17.47 -12.79 -8.09
CA LYS A 221 16.83 -13.19 -6.83
C LYS A 221 16.02 -12.03 -6.26
N GLY A 222 14.94 -12.32 -5.55
CA GLY A 222 14.28 -11.31 -4.72
C GLY A 222 15.23 -10.73 -3.67
N LYS A 223 14.92 -9.54 -3.17
CA LYS A 223 15.80 -8.75 -2.29
C LYS A 223 17.11 -8.32 -2.95
N THR A 224 17.08 -8.01 -4.23
CA THR A 224 18.27 -7.59 -4.98
C THR A 224 18.09 -6.18 -5.52
N ILE A 225 19.04 -5.30 -5.21
CA ILE A 225 19.20 -4.00 -5.84
C ILE A 225 20.13 -4.18 -7.04
N LEU A 226 19.63 -3.90 -8.23
CA LEU A 226 20.46 -3.62 -9.39
C LEU A 226 20.83 -2.15 -9.40
N VAL A 227 22.10 -1.85 -9.66
CA VAL A 227 22.58 -0.49 -9.86
C VAL A 227 23.41 -0.40 -11.13
N ASP A 228 23.06 0.54 -12.00
CA ASP A 228 23.82 0.76 -13.23
C ASP A 228 25.15 1.46 -12.89
N PRO A 229 26.32 0.84 -13.20
CA PRO A 229 27.59 1.45 -12.88
C PRO A 229 27.80 2.77 -13.60
N LEU A 230 27.21 3.04 -14.77
CA LEU A 230 27.44 4.30 -15.49
C LEU A 230 26.67 5.49 -14.90
N VAL A 231 25.87 5.28 -13.85
CA VAL A 231 25.18 6.37 -13.15
C VAL A 231 26.16 7.44 -12.65
N TYR A 232 27.39 7.08 -12.27
CA TYR A 232 28.39 8.07 -11.85
C TYR A 232 28.87 8.98 -13.00
N LEU A 233 28.84 8.50 -14.25
CA LEU A 233 29.24 9.27 -15.43
C LEU A 233 28.23 10.36 -15.77
N LEU A 234 26.95 10.13 -15.48
CA LEU A 234 25.85 11.02 -15.85
C LEU A 234 25.55 12.10 -14.78
N ARG A 235 26.01 11.91 -13.53
CA ARG A 235 25.76 12.85 -12.42
C ARG A 235 27.01 13.16 -11.58
N ASN A 236 27.45 12.25 -10.70
CA ASN A 236 28.69 12.35 -9.91
C ASN A 236 29.05 11.00 -9.22
N ILE A 237 30.25 10.87 -8.64
CA ILE A 237 30.72 9.65 -7.93
C ILE A 237 29.77 9.22 -6.79
N GLY A 238 29.08 10.17 -6.13
CA GLY A 238 28.12 9.86 -5.07
C GLY A 238 26.80 9.27 -5.58
N SER A 239 26.56 9.29 -6.89
CA SER A 239 25.26 8.94 -7.47
C SER A 239 24.94 7.45 -7.34
N VAL A 240 25.93 6.55 -7.45
CA VAL A 240 25.73 5.11 -7.21
C VAL A 240 25.31 4.86 -5.75
N ASN A 241 25.98 5.50 -4.79
CA ASN A 241 25.64 5.34 -3.37
C ASN A 241 24.25 5.90 -3.06
N THR A 242 23.91 7.07 -3.60
CA THR A 242 22.57 7.64 -3.46
C THR A 242 21.52 6.74 -4.07
N THR A 243 21.75 6.17 -5.26
CA THR A 243 20.84 5.21 -5.88
C THR A 243 20.62 3.99 -4.99
N ILE A 244 21.69 3.38 -4.45
CA ILE A 244 21.54 2.23 -3.56
C ILE A 244 20.70 2.59 -2.31
N ILE A 245 20.96 3.74 -1.68
CA ILE A 245 20.19 4.20 -0.51
C ILE A 245 18.73 4.48 -0.89
N HIS A 246 18.49 5.08 -2.04
CA HIS A 246 17.15 5.32 -2.59
C HIS A 246 16.37 4.01 -2.75
N GLU A 247 16.96 2.99 -3.37
CA GLU A 247 16.36 1.65 -3.50
C GLU A 247 16.12 0.99 -2.12
N CYS A 248 16.99 1.24 -1.13
CA CYS A 248 16.76 0.79 0.25
C CYS A 248 15.52 1.44 0.88
N VAL A 249 15.24 2.71 0.57
CA VAL A 249 14.01 3.39 1.03
C VAL A 249 12.79 2.80 0.34
N HIS A 250 12.86 2.49 -0.97
CA HIS A 250 11.79 1.74 -1.64
C HIS A 250 11.51 0.40 -0.96
N TRP A 251 12.56 -0.31 -0.56
CA TRP A 251 12.42 -1.55 0.20
C TRP A 251 11.79 -1.37 1.59
N ASP A 252 12.13 -0.32 2.35
CA ASP A 252 11.53 -0.12 3.68
C ASP A 252 10.10 0.43 3.62
N LYS A 253 9.80 1.35 2.68
CA LYS A 253 8.54 2.12 2.66
C LYS A 253 7.51 1.61 1.67
N HIS A 254 7.91 0.99 0.57
CA HIS A 254 7.01 0.75 -0.56
C HIS A 254 6.69 -0.72 -0.83
N ARG A 255 7.11 -1.64 0.05
CA ARG A 255 6.79 -3.08 -0.06
C ARG A 255 5.29 -3.37 -0.13
N LYS A 256 4.46 -2.63 0.61
CA LYS A 256 3.01 -2.85 0.64
C LYS A 256 2.34 -2.50 -0.68
N ALA A 257 2.76 -1.40 -1.31
CA ALA A 257 2.34 -1.02 -2.65
C ALA A 257 2.72 -2.09 -3.69
N PHE A 258 3.94 -2.63 -3.59
CA PHE A 258 4.37 -3.73 -4.43
C PHE A 258 3.54 -5.02 -4.23
N VAL A 259 3.23 -5.40 -2.98
CA VAL A 259 2.40 -6.59 -2.74
C VAL A 259 0.97 -6.39 -3.23
N LEU A 260 0.41 -5.17 -3.13
CA LEU A 260 -0.88 -4.87 -3.75
C LEU A 260 -0.86 -5.13 -5.27
N GLU A 261 0.20 -4.71 -5.97
CA GLU A 261 0.35 -5.01 -7.38
C GLU A 261 0.30 -6.53 -7.62
N ARG A 262 1.02 -7.30 -6.82
CA ARG A 262 1.02 -8.76 -6.93
C ARG A 262 -0.32 -9.44 -6.65
N LEU A 263 -1.18 -8.83 -5.81
CA LEU A 263 -2.53 -9.33 -5.59
C LEU A 263 -3.40 -9.26 -6.84
N TYR A 264 -3.05 -8.38 -7.79
CA TYR A 264 -3.72 -8.27 -9.08
C TYR A 264 -2.94 -8.89 -10.25
N ASN A 265 -1.63 -8.96 -10.14
CA ASN A 265 -0.72 -9.47 -11.15
C ASN A 265 0.41 -10.28 -10.49
N GLU A 266 0.22 -11.60 -10.40
CA GLU A 266 1.19 -12.48 -9.73
C GLU A 266 2.60 -12.46 -10.37
N ALA A 267 2.71 -11.99 -11.62
CA ALA A 267 3.97 -11.89 -12.37
C ALA A 267 4.79 -10.61 -12.06
N ALA A 268 4.25 -9.65 -11.29
CA ALA A 268 5.00 -8.47 -10.90
C ALA A 268 6.15 -8.82 -9.93
N SER A 269 7.35 -8.29 -10.18
CA SER A 269 8.58 -8.67 -9.47
C SER A 269 9.45 -7.52 -8.95
N CYS A 270 9.35 -6.32 -9.53
CA CYS A 270 10.25 -5.20 -9.24
C CYS A 270 9.58 -3.83 -9.36
N ILE A 271 10.27 -2.78 -8.87
CA ILE A 271 9.98 -1.37 -9.15
C ILE A 271 11.27 -0.75 -9.72
N SER A 272 11.17 -0.02 -10.84
CA SER A 272 12.31 0.59 -11.55
C SER A 272 12.34 2.11 -11.41
N CYS A 273 13.54 2.69 -11.25
CA CYS A 273 13.75 4.15 -11.27
C CYS A 273 14.20 4.62 -12.68
N GLU A 274 13.32 5.28 -13.44
CA GLU A 274 13.65 5.82 -14.79
C GLU A 274 14.08 7.31 -14.78
N VAL A 275 14.93 7.68 -15.75
CA VAL A 275 15.50 9.03 -15.96
C VAL A 275 14.46 10.15 -16.16
N VAL A 276 13.20 9.81 -16.52
CA VAL A 276 12.12 10.78 -16.70
C VAL A 276 11.04 10.61 -15.63
N GLY A 277 11.41 10.65 -14.35
CA GLY A 277 10.47 10.89 -13.24
C GLY A 277 9.21 10.01 -13.22
N GLY A 278 9.30 8.79 -13.74
CA GLY A 278 8.19 7.86 -13.82
C GLY A 278 8.74 6.46 -13.73
N ALA A 279 8.51 5.77 -12.61
CA ALA A 279 8.72 4.33 -12.61
C ALA A 279 7.83 3.71 -13.67
N ALA A 280 8.37 2.78 -14.46
CA ALA A 280 7.57 1.82 -15.21
C ALA A 280 7.01 0.78 -14.24
N SER A 281 6.13 1.22 -13.34
CA SER A 281 5.31 0.32 -12.55
C SER A 281 3.86 0.41 -13.02
N GLU A 282 3.12 -0.70 -12.93
CA GLU A 282 1.66 -0.73 -13.17
C GLU A 282 0.87 0.05 -12.10
N ILE A 283 1.58 0.61 -11.10
CA ILE A 283 1.05 1.47 -10.06
C ILE A 283 0.63 2.83 -10.66
N SER A 284 -0.35 3.49 -10.04
CA SER A 284 -0.80 4.80 -10.49
C SER A 284 0.37 5.80 -10.60
N LYS A 285 0.45 6.59 -11.68
CA LYS A 285 1.51 7.61 -11.88
C LYS A 285 1.71 8.51 -10.67
N LYS A 286 0.61 8.92 -10.02
CA LYS A 286 0.65 9.76 -8.82
C LYS A 286 1.29 9.06 -7.63
N SER A 287 0.96 7.79 -7.40
CA SER A 287 1.53 6.99 -6.31
C SER A 287 3.01 6.71 -6.57
N THR A 288 3.38 6.41 -7.82
CA THR A 288 4.77 6.32 -8.26
C THR A 288 5.54 7.61 -8.00
N GLU A 289 5.01 8.78 -8.41
CA GLU A 289 5.64 10.07 -8.12
C GLU A 289 5.80 10.34 -6.61
N PHE A 290 4.88 9.85 -5.77
CA PHE A 290 5.01 9.95 -4.32
C PHE A 290 6.11 9.06 -3.78
N MET A 291 6.20 7.80 -4.25
CA MET A 291 7.27 6.89 -3.85
C MET A 291 8.64 7.47 -4.18
N GLU A 292 8.81 7.98 -5.40
CA GLU A 292 10.06 8.63 -5.82
C GLU A 292 10.40 9.84 -4.96
N LYS A 293 9.42 10.69 -4.61
CA LYS A 293 9.63 11.85 -3.73
C LYS A 293 9.96 11.45 -2.29
N GLN A 294 9.52 10.28 -1.83
CA GLN A 294 9.80 9.79 -0.47
C GLN A 294 11.18 9.13 -0.39
N ALA A 295 11.66 8.54 -1.49
CA ALA A 295 12.95 7.87 -1.55
C ALA A 295 14.13 8.81 -1.89
N ASN A 296 13.85 9.99 -2.46
CA ASN A 296 14.84 11.04 -2.73
C ASN A 296 15.07 11.96 -1.52
#